data_AF-A0AAU4HYT6-F1
#
_entry.id   AF-A0AAU4HYT6-F1
#
_cell.length_a   1.000
_cell.length_b   1.000
_cell.length_c   1.000
_cell.angle_alpha   90.00
_cell.angle_beta   90.00
_cell.angle_gamma   90.00
#
_symmetry.space_group_name_H-M   'P 1'
#
loop_
_entity.id
_entity.type
_entity.pdbx_description
1 polymer ?
#
loop_
_entity_poly.entity_id
_entity_poly.type
_entity_poly.pdbx_seq_one_letter_code
_entity_poly.pdbx_strand_id
1 'polypeptide(L)'
;MMFDSKGQALRLLPWTNERGGPCWLSTASPGGPVSRMADELEADLIASAEYVLDEAREVLAEAVVGEQELRCVGVQLAESLGDTLRIAASRGGRLANGEGPG
;
A
#
# COMPACT_ATOMS: atom_id res chain seq x y z
N MET A 1 5.82 7.84 11.64
CA MET A 1 5.63 6.64 12.47
C MET A 1 4.82 7.04 13.68
N MET A 2 3.81 6.25 14.07
CA MET A 2 3.07 6.46 15.32
C MET A 2 3.45 5.37 16.33
N PHE A 3 3.28 5.66 17.61
CA PHE A 3 3.54 4.72 18.70
C PHE A 3 2.29 4.60 19.58
N ASP A 4 2.07 3.45 20.21
CA ASP A 4 1.01 3.28 21.19
C ASP A 4 1.38 3.84 22.57
N SER A 5 0.46 3.74 23.53
CA SER A 5 0.66 4.19 24.91
C SER A 5 1.77 3.42 25.65
N LYS A 6 2.25 2.30 25.11
CA LYS A 6 3.37 1.50 25.63
C LYS A 6 4.68 1.79 24.89
N GLY A 7 4.70 2.76 23.97
CA GLY A 7 5.88 3.13 23.18
C GLY A 7 6.20 2.14 22.06
N GLN A 8 5.30 1.22 21.72
CA GLN A 8 5.50 0.29 20.60
C GLN A 8 5.07 0.95 19.29
N ALA A 9 5.85 0.81 18.23
CA ALA A 9 5.50 1.36 16.92
C ALA A 9 4.18 0.76 16.43
N LEU A 10 3.31 1.57 15.85
CA LEU A 10 2.08 1.12 15.22
C LEU A 10 2.34 0.74 13.76
N ARG A 11 1.75 -0.37 13.31
CA ARG A 11 1.68 -0.75 11.90
C ARG A 11 0.68 0.15 11.19
N LEU A 12 1.09 0.77 10.09
CA LEU A 12 0.18 1.40 9.14
C LEU A 12 -0.58 0.31 8.36
N LEU A 13 -1.90 0.43 8.24
CA LEU A 13 -2.72 -0.51 7.49
C LEU A 13 -2.83 -0.10 6.02
N PRO A 14 -3.00 -1.06 5.08
CA PRO A 14 -3.09 -0.76 3.65
C PRO A 14 -4.41 -0.08 3.25
N TRP A 15 -5.41 -0.02 4.14
CA TRP A 15 -6.67 0.68 3.93
C TRP A 15 -6.79 1.96 4.75
N THR A 16 -7.70 2.84 4.32
CA THR A 16 -8.07 4.06 5.03
C THR A 16 -9.34 3.88 5.86
N ASN A 17 -9.61 4.83 6.75
CA ASN A 17 -10.92 4.94 7.39
C ASN A 17 -11.96 5.56 6.44
N GLU A 18 -13.21 5.65 6.88
CA GLU A 18 -14.33 6.23 6.13
C GLU A 18 -14.12 7.68 5.69
N ARG A 19 -13.21 8.41 6.35
CA ARG A 19 -12.84 9.80 6.02
C ARG A 19 -11.57 9.89 5.16
N GLY A 20 -11.04 8.76 4.69
CA GLY A 20 -9.80 8.70 3.90
C GLY A 20 -8.51 8.86 4.72
N GLY A 21 -8.60 8.87 6.06
CA GLY A 21 -7.44 8.98 6.94
C GLY A 21 -6.70 7.64 7.13
N PRO A 22 -5.40 7.67 7.50
CA PRO A 22 -4.62 6.46 7.74
C PRO A 22 -5.14 5.67 8.94
N CYS A 23 -5.14 4.34 8.83
CA CYS A 23 -5.48 3.41 9.91
C CYS A 23 -4.21 2.78 10.50
N TRP A 24 -4.20 2.59 11.82
CA TRP A 24 -3.04 2.08 12.55
C TRP A 24 -3.42 0.89 13.43
N LEU A 25 -2.53 -0.11 13.50
CA LEU A 25 -2.68 -1.33 14.30
C LEU A 25 -1.51 -1.44 15.29
N SER A 26 -1.79 -1.73 16.56
CA SER A 26 -0.73 -2.01 17.55
C SER A 26 -0.02 -3.32 17.21
N THR A 27 1.31 -3.30 17.25
CA THR A 27 2.14 -4.49 17.00
C THR A 27 2.31 -5.39 18.22
N ALA A 28 1.57 -5.15 19.31
CA ALA A 28 1.64 -5.97 20.52
C ALA A 28 1.28 -7.45 20.30
N SER A 29 0.56 -7.78 19.22
CA SER A 29 0.24 -9.15 18.81
C SER A 29 0.60 -9.37 17.33
N PRO A 30 1.88 -9.66 17.03
CA PRO A 30 2.31 -9.99 15.66
C PRO A 30 1.53 -11.20 15.13
N GLY A 31 1.06 -11.11 13.88
CA GLY A 31 0.34 -12.22 13.23
C GLY A 31 -1.13 -12.40 13.64
N GLY A 32 -1.71 -11.46 14.40
CA GLY A 32 -3.15 -11.45 14.68
C GLY A 32 -4.03 -11.36 13.42
N PRO A 33 -5.35 -11.61 13.52
CA PRO A 33 -6.24 -11.66 12.35
C PRO A 33 -6.19 -10.41 11.45
N VAL A 34 -6.15 -9.22 12.04
CA VAL A 34 -6.06 -7.95 11.29
C VAL A 34 -4.69 -7.80 10.62
N SER A 35 -3.62 -8.30 11.24
CA SER A 35 -2.29 -8.29 10.63
C SER A 35 -2.27 -9.18 9.39
N ARG A 36 -2.85 -10.38 9.45
CA ARG A 36 -2.93 -11.29 8.30
C ARG A 36 -3.79 -10.72 7.18
N MET A 37 -4.94 -10.13 7.51
CA MET A 37 -5.78 -9.41 6.54
C MET A 37 -5.00 -8.27 5.87
N ALA A 38 -4.17 -7.55 6.62
CA ALA A 38 -3.29 -6.53 6.05
C ALA A 38 -2.21 -7.12 5.15
N ASP A 39 -1.66 -8.28 5.47
CA ASP A 39 -0.68 -8.96 4.62
C ASP A 39 -1.32 -9.46 3.31
N GLU A 40 -2.53 -10.02 3.38
CA GLU A 40 -3.34 -10.45 2.24
C GLU A 40 -3.68 -9.26 1.33
N LEU A 41 -4.20 -8.15 1.89
CA LEU A 41 -4.52 -6.98 1.09
C LEU A 41 -3.27 -6.29 0.51
N GLU A 42 -2.15 -6.28 1.25
CA GLU A 42 -0.87 -5.83 0.70
C GLU A 42 -0.46 -6.66 -0.53
N ALA A 43 -0.69 -7.97 -0.55
CA ALA A 43 -0.39 -8.83 -1.70
C ALA A 43 -1.34 -8.56 -2.87
N ASP A 44 -2.65 -8.45 -2.62
CA ASP A 44 -3.66 -8.20 -3.66
C ASP A 44 -3.44 -6.84 -4.34
N LEU A 45 -3.14 -5.78 -3.57
CA LEU A 45 -2.86 -4.44 -4.11
C LEU A 45 -1.59 -4.42 -4.96
N ILE A 46 -0.55 -5.18 -4.58
CA ILE A 46 0.68 -5.28 -5.39
C ILE A 46 0.40 -6.03 -6.69
N ALA A 47 -0.33 -7.15 -6.65
CA ALA A 47 -0.73 -7.87 -7.85
C ALA A 47 -1.59 -7.01 -8.79
N SER A 48 -2.51 -6.22 -8.23
CA SER A 48 -3.30 -5.24 -9.00
C SER A 48 -2.42 -4.16 -9.62
N ALA A 49 -1.42 -3.65 -8.89
CA ALA A 49 -0.49 -2.64 -9.40
C ALA A 49 0.39 -3.18 -10.54
N GLU A 50 0.83 -4.44 -10.46
CA GLU A 50 1.53 -5.13 -11.55
C GLU A 50 0.66 -5.22 -12.80
N TYR A 51 -0.60 -5.67 -12.64
CA TYR A 51 -1.56 -5.73 -13.75
C TYR A 51 -1.78 -4.34 -14.40
N VAL A 52 -2.09 -3.33 -13.60
CA VAL A 52 -2.31 -1.95 -14.10
C VAL A 52 -1.07 -1.42 -14.82
N LEU A 53 0.13 -1.71 -14.32
CA LEU A 53 1.37 -1.28 -14.95
C LEU A 53 1.56 -1.93 -16.33
N ASP A 54 1.24 -3.21 -16.48
CA ASP A 54 1.37 -3.91 -17.74
C ASP A 54 0.35 -3.40 -18.78
N GLU A 55 -0.92 -3.27 -18.42
CA GLU A 55 -1.94 -2.67 -19.29
C GLU A 55 -1.59 -1.23 -19.69
N ALA A 56 -1.08 -0.45 -18.74
CA ALA A 56 -0.64 0.93 -19.02
C ALA A 56 0.50 0.98 -20.04
N ARG A 57 1.45 0.03 -19.98
CA ARG A 57 2.55 -0.05 -20.94
C ARG A 57 2.05 -0.37 -22.33
N GLU A 58 1.04 -1.23 -22.46
CA GLU A 58 0.44 -1.55 -23.76
C GLU A 58 -0.21 -0.32 -24.37
N VAL A 59 -1.05 0.40 -23.61
CA VAL A 59 -1.69 1.64 -24.06
C VAL A 59 -0.63 2.68 -24.45
N LEU A 60 0.39 2.89 -23.62
CA LEU A 60 1.45 3.87 -23.89
C LEU A 60 2.34 3.51 -25.10
N ALA A 61 2.34 2.25 -25.55
CA ALA A 61 3.08 1.81 -26.73
C ALA A 61 2.32 2.09 -28.05
N GLU A 62 1.02 2.37 -28.00
CA GLU A 62 0.24 2.68 -29.19
C GLU A 62 0.61 4.03 -29.80
N ALA A 63 0.74 4.06 -31.13
CA ALA A 63 1.14 5.27 -31.85
C ALA A 63 0.08 6.39 -31.80
N VAL A 64 -1.19 6.04 -31.58
CA VAL A 64 -2.32 6.97 -31.50
C VAL A 64 -3.27 6.47 -30.41
N VAL A 65 -3.26 7.13 -29.25
CA VAL A 65 -4.19 6.87 -28.13
C VAL A 65 -5.12 8.06 -27.93
N GLY A 66 -6.38 7.80 -27.60
CA GLY A 66 -7.34 8.85 -27.26
C GLY A 66 -7.04 9.53 -25.91
N GLU A 67 -7.33 10.83 -25.79
CA GLU A 67 -7.11 11.58 -24.53
C GLU A 67 -7.82 10.92 -23.33
N GLN A 68 -9.05 10.41 -23.54
CA GLN A 68 -9.82 9.79 -22.47
C GLN A 68 -9.18 8.49 -21.95
N GLU A 69 -8.54 7.73 -22.83
CA GLU A 69 -7.85 6.49 -22.50
C GLU A 69 -6.54 6.78 -21.76
N LEU A 70 -5.75 7.75 -22.24
CA LEU A 70 -4.58 8.26 -21.51
C LEU A 70 -4.95 8.77 -20.11
N ARG A 71 -6.05 9.51 -19.98
CA ARG A 71 -6.56 9.98 -18.68
C ARG A 71 -6.95 8.81 -17.78
N CYS A 72 -7.64 7.80 -18.33
CA CYS A 72 -8.06 6.62 -17.60
C CYS A 72 -6.85 5.84 -17.04
N VAL A 73 -5.87 5.54 -17.89
CA VAL A 73 -4.63 4.87 -17.49
C VAL A 73 -3.85 5.70 -16.47
N GLY A 74 -3.76 7.02 -16.66
CA GLY A 74 -3.10 7.92 -15.72
C GLY A 74 -3.72 7.92 -14.31
N VAL A 75 -5.05 7.85 -14.22
CA VAL A 75 -5.76 7.74 -12.92
C VAL A 75 -5.45 6.40 -12.25
N GLN A 76 -5.56 5.28 -12.98
CA GLN A 76 -5.30 3.95 -12.44
C GLN A 76 -3.84 3.78 -11.97
N LEU A 77 -2.88 4.34 -12.72
CA LEU A 77 -1.48 4.38 -12.33
C LEU A 77 -1.26 5.20 -11.05
N ALA A 78 -1.89 6.36 -10.94
CA ALA A 78 -1.77 7.21 -9.76
C ALA A 78 -2.34 6.54 -8.50
N GLU A 79 -3.47 5.85 -8.63
CA GLU A 79 -4.09 5.06 -7.55
C GLU A 79 -3.16 3.91 -7.12
N SER A 80 -2.72 3.09 -8.08
CA SER A 80 -1.84 1.94 -7.84
C SER A 80 -0.50 2.35 -7.20
N LEU A 81 0.05 3.50 -7.62
CA LEU A 81 1.26 4.06 -7.02
C LEU A 81 1.01 4.52 -5.58
N GLY A 82 -0.13 5.17 -5.32
CA GLY A 82 -0.53 5.59 -3.97
C GLY A 82 -0.60 4.41 -3.00
N ASP A 83 -1.19 3.30 -3.44
CA ASP A 83 -1.27 2.07 -2.64
C ASP A 83 0.11 1.44 -2.44
N THR A 84 0.91 1.33 -3.50
CA THR A 84 2.29 0.80 -3.41
C THR A 84 3.16 1.60 -2.43
N LEU A 85 3.06 2.94 -2.45
CA LEU A 85 3.78 3.82 -1.51
C LEU A 85 3.31 3.61 -0.06
N ARG A 86 2.01 3.40 0.17
CA ARG A 86 1.47 3.08 1.50
C ARG A 86 2.00 1.75 2.02
N ILE A 87 2.04 0.73 1.16
CA ILE A 87 2.58 -0.60 1.48
C ILE A 87 4.06 -0.50 1.82
N ALA A 88 4.84 0.25 1.02
CA ALA A 88 6.25 0.48 1.28
C ALA A 88 6.48 1.18 2.63
N ALA A 89 5.69 2.21 2.95
CA ALA A 89 5.76 2.90 4.24
C ALA A 89 5.39 1.98 5.42
N SER A 90 4.35 1.15 5.25
CA SER A 90 3.93 0.14 6.23
C SER A 90 5.05 -0.86 6.50
N ARG A 91 5.62 -1.47 5.44
CA ARG A 91 6.72 -2.43 5.54
C ARG A 91 7.98 -1.82 6.13
N GLY A 92 8.37 -0.61 5.71
CA GLY A 92 9.51 0.12 6.25
C GLY A 92 9.37 0.39 7.76
N GLY A 93 8.16 0.72 8.22
CA GLY A 93 7.88 0.88 9.65
C GLY A 93 8.04 -0.42 10.45
N ARG A 94 7.72 -1.59 9.84
CA ARG A 94 7.92 -2.90 10.47
C ARG A 94 9.40 -3.27 10.56
N LEU A 95 10.20 -2.97 9.53
CA LEU A 95 11.65 -3.24 9.51
C LEU A 95 12.39 -2.42 10.58
N ALA A 96 12.11 -1.11 10.67
CA ALA A 96 12.72 -0.24 11.68
C ALA A 96 12.36 -0.63 13.12
N ASN A 97 11.26 -1.36 13.33
CA ASN A 97 10.85 -1.87 14.64
C ASN A 97 11.42 -3.28 14.93
N GLY A 98 11.94 -3.97 13.92
CA GLY A 98 12.60 -5.28 14.05
C GLY A 98 14.09 -5.18 14.39
N GLU A 99 14.72 -4.01 14.24
CA GLU A 99 16.07 -3.70 14.74
C GLU A 99 15.99 -3.24 16.21
N GLY A 100 15.77 -4.18 17.13
CA GLY A 100 16.21 -4.05 18.53
C GLY A 100 17.62 -4.64 18.69
N PRO A 101 18.50 -4.13 19.57
CA PRO A 101 19.85 -4.65 19.69
C PRO A 101 19.79 -6.11 20.14
N GLY A 102 20.38 -6.99 19.33
CA GLY A 102 20.79 -8.33 19.79
C GLY A 102 21.89 -8.25 20.83
#